data_AF-A0A1Q9G8F7-F1
#
_entry.id   AF-A0A1Q9G8F7-F1
#
_cell.length_a   1.000
_cell.length_b   1.000
_cell.length_c   1.000
_cell.angle_alpha   90.00
_cell.angle_beta   90.00
_cell.angle_gamma   90.00
#
_symmetry.space_group_name_H-M   'P 1'
#
loop_
_entity.id
_entity.type
_entity.pdbx_description
1 polymer ?
#
loop_
_entity_poly.entity_id
_entity_poly.type
_entity_poly.pdbx_seq_one_letter_code
_entity_poly.pdbx_strand_id
1 'polypeptide(L)' 'MNRKKKINEVLKKKLKKKNAKLHRSNKPRYISKAERAKMEAEAAQQQEAMPETPEAQPQSTDSEQAEPADK' A
#
# COMPACT_ATOMS: atom_id res chain seq x y z
N MET A 1 35.41 -1.05 23.35
CA MET A 1 33.98 -0.64 23.31
C MET A 1 33.31 -1.02 24.62
N ASN A 2 32.90 -0.04 25.43
CA ASN A 2 32.22 -0.32 26.71
C ASN A 2 30.97 -1.16 26.49
N ARG A 3 30.65 -2.03 27.47
CA ARG A 3 29.50 -2.97 27.43
C ARG A 3 28.20 -2.30 26.97
N LYS A 4 27.93 -1.08 27.48
CA LYS A 4 26.78 -0.24 27.11
C LYS A 4 26.72 0.08 25.60
N LYS A 5 27.86 0.43 24.99
CA LYS A 5 27.94 0.71 23.55
C LYS A 5 27.66 -0.56 22.72
N LYS A 6 28.24 -1.70 23.11
CA LYS A 6 28.03 -2.98 22.40
C LYS A 6 26.57 -3.44 22.42
N ILE A 7 25.89 -3.33 23.58
CA ILE A 7 24.46 -3.69 23.70
C ILE A 7 23.61 -2.81 22.77
N ASN A 8 23.83 -1.49 22.80
CA ASN A 8 23.08 -0.55 21.97
C ASN A 8 23.27 -0.81 20.46
N GLU A 9 24.47 -1.16 20.04
CA GLU A 9 24.73 -1.52 18.64
C GLU A 9 24.01 -2.79 18.22
N VAL A 10 24.01 -3.82 19.07
CA VAL A 10 23.28 -5.07 18.79
C VAL A 10 21.79 -4.80 18.66
N LEU A 11 21.21 -4.01 19.57
CA LEU A 11 19.79 -3.64 19.52
C LEU A 11 19.45 -2.87 18.24
N LYS A 12 20.26 -1.86 17.88
CA LYS A 12 20.08 -1.10 16.63
C LYS A 12 20.19 -2.00 15.40
N LYS A 13 21.15 -2.93 15.36
CA LYS A 13 21.29 -3.90 14.26
C LYS A 13 20.05 -4.80 14.13
N LYS A 14 19.52 -5.31 15.24
CA LYS A 14 18.30 -6.13 15.24
C LYS A 14 17.07 -5.32 14.77
N LEU A 15 16.91 -4.09 15.25
CA LEU A 15 15.83 -3.20 14.83
C LEU A 15 15.88 -2.91 13.32
N LYS A 16 17.07 -2.57 12.79
CA LYS A 16 17.26 -2.35 11.35
C LYS A 16 16.90 -3.58 10.52
N LYS A 17 17.29 -4.78 10.96
CA LYS A 17 16.92 -6.05 10.29
C LYS A 17 15.41 -6.31 10.30
N LYS A 18 14.71 -5.97 11.40
CA LYS A 18 13.24 -6.09 11.48
C LYS A 18 12.56 -5.09 10.55
N ASN A 19 12.99 -3.82 10.57
CA ASN A 19 12.38 -2.77 9.76
C ASN A 19 12.62 -3.00 8.26
N ALA A 20 13.79 -3.50 7.86
CA ALA A 20 14.07 -3.85 6.48
C ALA A 20 13.10 -4.90 5.91
N LYS A 21 12.58 -5.81 6.75
CA LYS A 21 11.55 -6.79 6.34
C LYS A 21 10.15 -6.18 6.24
N LEU A 22 9.88 -5.09 6.97
CA LEU A 22 8.58 -4.41 6.98
C LEU A 22 8.47 -3.35 5.87
N HIS A 23 9.58 -2.78 5.43
CA HIS A 23 9.62 -1.85 4.31
C HIS A 23 9.37 -2.58 2.98
N ARG A 24 8.11 -2.69 2.60
CA ARG A 24 7.73 -2.82 1.18
C ARG A 24 7.81 -1.43 0.55
N SER A 25 8.63 -1.24 -0.47
CA SER A 25 8.62 0.02 -1.22
C SER A 25 7.25 0.16 -1.89
N ASN A 26 6.53 1.26 -1.63
CA ASN A 26 5.24 1.56 -2.27
C ASN A 26 5.37 1.91 -3.78
N LYS A 27 6.49 1.55 -4.41
CA LYS A 27 6.71 1.76 -5.83
C LYS A 27 6.71 0.39 -6.49
N PRO A 28 5.97 0.19 -7.59
CA PRO A 28 6.10 -1.04 -8.35
C PRO A 28 7.56 -1.16 -8.82
N ARG A 29 8.11 -2.37 -8.72
CA ARG A 29 9.46 -2.66 -9.22
C ARG A 29 9.49 -2.29 -10.70
N TYR A 30 10.49 -1.53 -11.14
CA TYR A 30 10.65 -1.28 -12.57
C TYR A 30 10.91 -2.62 -13.27
N ILE A 31 10.08 -2.88 -14.26
CA ILE A 31 10.15 -4.03 -15.16
C ILE A 31 10.39 -3.49 -16.56
N SER A 32 11.05 -4.28 -17.41
CA SER A 32 11.34 -3.85 -18.77
C SER A 32 10.04 -3.64 -19.58
N LYS A 33 10.11 -2.86 -20.68
CA LYS A 33 8.93 -2.61 -21.53
C LYS A 33 8.27 -3.91 -22.02
N ALA A 34 9.07 -4.93 -22.33
CA ALA A 34 8.57 -6.24 -22.76
C ALA A 34 7.86 -6.99 -21.63
N GLU A 35 8.37 -6.93 -20.40
CA GLU A 35 7.73 -7.55 -19.24
C GLU A 35 6.44 -6.82 -18.84
N ARG A 36 6.39 -5.49 -18.98
CA ARG A 36 5.17 -4.71 -18.72
C ARG A 36 4.05 -5.09 -19.69
N ALA A 37 4.34 -5.22 -20.98
CA ALA A 37 3.35 -5.63 -21.97
C ALA A 37 2.80 -7.05 -21.72
N LYS A 38 3.65 -7.99 -21.27
CA LYS A 38 3.21 -9.34 -20.90
C LYS A 38 2.29 -9.33 -19.67
N MET A 39 2.66 -8.56 -18.64
CA MET A 39 1.88 -8.46 -17.41
C MET A 39 0.54 -7.73 -17.63
N GLU A 40 0.50 -6.76 -18.53
CA GLU A 40 -0.71 -6.05 -18.93
C GLU A 40 -1.66 -6.93 -19.75
N ALA A 41 -1.12 -7.77 -20.65
CA ALA A 41 -1.92 -8.76 -21.39
C ALA A 41 -2.51 -9.85 -20.45
N GLU A 42 -1.73 -10.34 -19.49
CA GLU A 42 -2.21 -11.29 -18.47
C GLU A 42 -3.23 -10.63 -17.52
N ALA A 43 -3.02 -9.36 -17.14
CA ALA A 43 -3.97 -8.61 -16.33
C ALA A 43 -5.28 -8.33 -17.08
N ALA A 44 -5.22 -7.99 -18.37
CA ALA A 44 -6.40 -7.80 -19.22
C ALA A 44 -7.21 -9.10 -19.36
N GLN A 45 -6.54 -10.24 -19.58
CA GLN A 45 -7.20 -11.55 -19.62
C GLN A 45 -7.84 -11.94 -18.28
N GLN A 46 -7.24 -11.55 -17.14
CA GLN A 46 -7.82 -11.77 -15.81
C GLN A 46 -8.96 -10.81 -15.50
N GLN A 47 -8.94 -9.58 -16.03
CA GLN A 47 -10.02 -8.60 -15.87
C GLN A 47 -11.25 -8.97 -16.70
N GLU A 48 -11.11 -9.60 -17.87
CA GLU A 48 -12.23 -10.11 -18.66
C GLU A 48 -12.97 -11.30 -17.98
N ALA A 49 -12.38 -11.92 -16.95
CA ALA A 49 -12.99 -13.01 -16.18
C ALA A 49 -13.73 -12.56 -14.91
N MET A 50 -13.75 -11.25 -14.60
CA MET A 50 -14.62 -10.70 -13.56
C MET A 50 -15.74 -9.89 -14.23
N PRO A 51 -17.00 -10.36 -14.19
CA PRO A 51 -18.10 -9.64 -14.82
C PRO A 51 -18.34 -8.32 -14.10
N GLU A 52 -18.35 -7.27 -14.90
CA GLU A 52 -19.02 -5.99 -14.68
C GLU A 52 -20.33 -6.18 -13.89
N THR A 53 -20.45 -5.52 -12.74
CA THR A 53 -21.75 -5.01 -12.27
C THR A 53 -21.78 -3.51 -12.53
N PRO A 54 -22.58 -3.04 -13.51
CA PRO A 54 -22.81 -1.62 -13.75
C PRO A 54 -24.13 -1.17 -13.10
N GLU A 55 -24.09 -0.15 -12.24
CA GLU A 55 -25.20 0.78 -11.96
C GLU A 55 -24.56 2.06 -11.36
N ALA A 56 -24.46 3.15 -12.12
CA ALA A 56 -25.38 4.31 -12.08
C ALA A 56 -25.55 4.90 -10.65
N GLN A 57 -25.37 6.16 -10.30
CA GLN A 57 -25.16 7.47 -10.93
C GLN A 57 -24.65 8.42 -9.81
N PRO A 58 -23.99 9.55 -10.13
CA PRO A 58 -23.60 10.57 -9.16
C PRO A 58 -24.81 11.46 -8.81
N GLN A 59 -25.26 11.48 -7.56
CA GLN A 59 -26.18 12.53 -7.07
C GLN A 59 -25.57 13.31 -5.90
N SER A 60 -25.16 14.52 -6.29
CA SER A 60 -25.17 15.80 -5.58
C SER A 60 -25.86 15.88 -4.20
N THR A 61 -25.10 16.48 -3.28
CA THR A 61 -25.46 17.58 -2.35
C THR A 61 -26.69 17.49 -1.45
N ASP A 62 -26.42 17.93 -0.22
CA ASP A 62 -27.31 18.66 0.69
C ASP A 62 -28.03 17.82 1.74
N SER A 63 -27.44 17.83 2.93
CA SER A 63 -28.13 17.67 4.21
C SER A 63 -27.21 18.23 5.28
N GLU A 64 -27.15 19.56 5.29
CA GLU A 64 -26.84 20.34 6.48
C GLU A 64 -27.78 19.90 7.60
N GLN A 65 -27.24 19.17 8.59
CA GLN A 65 -27.87 19.11 9.90
C GLN A 65 -26.80 19.40 10.96
N ALA A 66 -26.64 20.70 11.17
CA ALA A 66 -26.34 21.38 12.42
C ALA A 66 -26.42 20.45 13.66
N GLU A 67 -25.33 20.36 14.44
CA GLU A 67 -25.13 21.08 15.74
C GLU A 67 -25.27 20.10 16.93
N PRO A 68 -24.82 20.44 18.16
CA PRO A 68 -23.60 19.89 18.73
C PRO A 68 -23.81 19.22 20.11
N ALA A 69 -22.70 18.78 20.72
CA ALA A 69 -22.50 18.49 22.15
C ALA A 69 -23.22 17.27 22.77
N ASP A 70 -22.44 16.34 23.33
CA ASP A 70 -22.49 16.06 24.78
C ASP A 70 -21.30 15.18 25.24
N LYS A 71 -20.61 15.68 26.27
CA LYS A 71 -19.62 15.06 27.21
C LYS A 71 -18.19 14.75 26.74
#